data_AF-A0A817E9R1-F1
#
_entry.id   AF-A0A817E9R1-F1
#
_cell.length_a   1.000
_cell.length_b   1.000
_cell.length_c   1.000
_cell.angle_alpha   90.00
_cell.angle_beta   90.00
_cell.angle_gamma   90.00
#
_symmetry.space_group_name_H-M   'P 1'
#
loop_
_entity.id
_entity.type
_entity.pdbx_description
1 polymer ?
#
loop_
_entity_poly.entity_id
_entity_poly.type
_entity_poly.pdbx_seq_one_letter_code
_entity_poly.pdbx_strand_id
1 'polypeptide(L)'
;MIEYLRVILKTKFVDKNQLKEFCQQSRILFSINIELAARIHLDMLDSKIRSWYQNHFNDTERKSLKVLITGSKTARYGFLAKAYFFTLLGEQHEGKHIIFAESIDNEPKALEILGVWLLDAKASKYFFNGDSERLHRDVLADAAQTHVKRLFQKSKCLLSV
;
A
#
# COMPACT_ATOMS: atom_id res chain seq x y z
N MET A 1 -12.47 -26.94 -20.08
CA MET A 1 -11.49 -25.83 -20.01
C MET A 1 -10.61 -25.74 -21.27
N ILE A 2 -9.71 -26.69 -21.56
CA ILE A 2 -8.82 -26.64 -22.74
C ILE A 2 -9.59 -26.66 -24.07
N GLU A 3 -10.69 -27.41 -24.14
CA GLU A 3 -11.48 -27.51 -25.36
C GLU A 3 -12.12 -26.18 -25.77
N TYR A 4 -12.57 -25.37 -24.81
CA TYR A 4 -13.09 -24.03 -25.07
C TYR A 4 -12.02 -23.12 -25.72
N LEU A 5 -10.79 -23.16 -25.19
CA LEU A 5 -9.67 -22.40 -25.77
C LEU A 5 -9.35 -22.85 -27.20
N ARG A 6 -9.41 -24.16 -27.48
CA ARG A 6 -9.21 -24.69 -28.84
C ARG A 6 -10.29 -24.20 -29.81
N VAL A 7 -11.55 -24.18 -29.38
CA VAL A 7 -12.66 -23.64 -30.17
C VAL A 7 -12.40 -22.17 -30.50
N ILE A 8 -12.09 -21.33 -29.51
CA ILE A 8 -11.77 -19.90 -29.75
C ILE A 8 -10.60 -19.74 -30.73
N LEU A 9 -9.52 -20.51 -30.55
CA LEU A 9 -8.34 -20.39 -31.40
C LEU A 9 -8.64 -20.71 -32.87
N LYS A 10 -9.56 -21.65 -33.11
CA LYS A 10 -10.03 -22.06 -34.44
C LYS A 10 -11.05 -21.09 -35.05
N THR A 11 -12.04 -20.68 -34.27
CA THR A 11 -13.18 -19.88 -34.77
C THR A 11 -12.93 -18.38 -34.73
N LYS A 12 -11.95 -17.92 -33.93
CA LYS A 12 -11.70 -16.50 -33.60
C LYS A 12 -12.90 -15.78 -32.99
N PHE A 13 -13.88 -16.54 -32.50
CA PHE A 13 -15.10 -16.02 -31.89
C PHE A 13 -15.13 -16.36 -30.40
N VAL A 14 -15.57 -15.40 -29.59
CA VAL A 14 -15.70 -15.56 -28.13
C VAL A 14 -17.16 -15.34 -27.76
N ASP A 15 -17.80 -16.40 -27.27
CA ASP A 15 -19.14 -16.30 -26.68
C ASP A 15 -19.05 -15.82 -25.23
N LYS A 16 -19.93 -14.88 -24.86
CA LYS A 16 -19.92 -14.25 -23.53
C LYS A 16 -20.28 -15.22 -22.40
N ASN A 17 -21.22 -16.14 -22.62
CA ASN A 17 -21.64 -17.09 -21.60
C ASN A 17 -20.58 -18.17 -21.39
N GLN A 18 -20.03 -18.71 -22.48
CA GLN A 18 -18.93 -19.67 -22.42
C GLN A 18 -17.66 -19.07 -21.80
N LEU A 19 -17.37 -17.78 -22.06
CA LEU A 19 -16.27 -17.07 -21.40
C LEU A 19 -16.48 -17.00 -19.87
N LYS A 20 -17.70 -16.66 -19.45
CA LYS A 20 -18.05 -16.59 -18.02
C LYS A 20 -17.88 -17.95 -17.34
N GLU A 21 -18.41 -19.02 -17.94
CA GLU A 21 -18.27 -20.39 -17.43
C GLU A 21 -16.81 -20.82 -17.35
N PHE A 22 -16.03 -20.55 -18.41
CA PHE A 22 -14.60 -20.82 -18.41
C PHE A 22 -13.89 -20.10 -17.25
N CYS A 23 -14.10 -18.80 -17.07
CA CYS A 23 -13.49 -18.04 -15.97
C CYS A 23 -13.88 -18.60 -14.60
N GLN A 24 -15.14 -18.99 -14.41
CA GLN A 24 -15.61 -19.58 -13.15
C GLN A 24 -14.96 -20.94 -12.88
N GLN A 25 -14.84 -21.79 -13.89
CA GLN A 25 -14.17 -23.09 -13.79
C GLN A 25 -12.66 -22.94 -13.53
N SER A 26 -12.03 -21.94 -14.13
CA SER A 26 -10.59 -21.66 -13.94
C SER A 26 -10.28 -21.02 -12.59
N ARG A 27 -11.27 -20.49 -11.87
CA ARG A 27 -11.09 -19.75 -10.61
C ARG A 27 -10.24 -20.53 -9.60
N ILE A 28 -10.51 -21.83 -9.41
CA ILE A 28 -9.79 -22.67 -8.44
C ILE A 28 -8.29 -22.73 -8.78
N LEU A 29 -7.96 -22.98 -10.05
CA LEU A 29 -6.56 -23.05 -10.50
C LEU A 29 -5.86 -21.70 -10.37
N PHE A 30 -6.55 -20.61 -10.70
CA PHE A 30 -6.02 -19.26 -10.49
C PHE A 30 -5.78 -18.95 -9.01
N SER A 31 -6.71 -19.31 -8.13
CA SER A 31 -6.55 -19.11 -6.68
C SER A 31 -5.35 -19.88 -6.11
N ILE A 32 -5.18 -21.14 -6.50
CA ILE A 32 -4.01 -21.94 -6.10
C ILE A 32 -2.71 -21.28 -6.58
N ASN A 33 -2.67 -20.81 -7.82
CA ASN A 33 -1.49 -20.13 -8.36
C ASN A 33 -1.17 -18.83 -7.61
N ILE A 34 -2.19 -18.02 -7.31
CA ILE A 34 -2.03 -16.77 -6.53
C ILE A 34 -1.48 -17.07 -5.13
N GLU A 35 -2.03 -18.07 -4.44
CA GLU A 35 -1.57 -18.49 -3.13
C GLU A 35 -0.11 -18.95 -3.16
N LEU A 36 0.24 -19.79 -4.15
CA LEU A 36 1.60 -20.29 -4.32
C LEU A 36 2.59 -19.15 -4.57
N ALA A 37 2.24 -18.22 -5.46
CA ALA A 37 3.07 -17.06 -5.76
C ALA A 37 3.25 -16.16 -4.52
N ALA A 38 2.18 -15.90 -3.77
CA ALA A 38 2.25 -15.12 -2.54
C ALA A 38 3.15 -15.80 -1.51
N ARG A 39 3.00 -17.11 -1.29
CA ARG A 39 3.83 -17.89 -0.38
C ARG A 39 5.30 -17.80 -0.76
N ILE A 40 5.64 -18.08 -2.03
CA ILE A 40 7.03 -18.03 -2.51
C ILE A 40 7.63 -16.63 -2.29
N HIS A 41 6.89 -15.57 -2.60
CA HIS A 41 7.37 -14.20 -2.40
C HIS A 41 7.61 -13.88 -0.91
N LEU A 42 6.70 -14.29 -0.02
CA LEU A 42 6.85 -14.08 1.41
C LEU A 42 8.02 -14.90 1.98
N ASP A 43 8.16 -16.17 1.60
CA ASP A 43 9.25 -17.03 2.05
C ASP A 43 10.62 -16.48 1.59
N MET A 44 10.70 -16.02 0.34
CA MET A 44 11.90 -15.37 -0.18
C MET A 44 12.24 -14.07 0.54
N LEU A 45 11.24 -13.25 0.86
CA LEU A 45 11.45 -12.03 1.64
C LEU A 45 11.90 -12.36 3.06
N ASP A 46 11.24 -13.33 3.69
CA ASP A 46 11.49 -13.73 5.07
C ASP A 46 12.89 -14.29 5.28
N SER A 47 13.32 -15.17 4.37
CA SER A 47 14.66 -15.78 4.39
C SER A 47 15.79 -14.76 4.35
N LYS A 48 15.57 -13.58 3.74
CA LYS A 48 16.55 -12.49 3.68
C LYS A 48 16.44 -11.54 4.87
N ILE A 49 15.21 -11.24 5.31
CA ILE A 49 14.97 -10.14 6.23
C ILE A 49 14.95 -10.58 7.69
N ARG A 50 14.29 -11.69 8.04
CA ARG A 50 14.02 -12.03 9.44
C ARG A 50 15.29 -12.23 10.25
N SER A 51 16.22 -13.04 9.73
CA SER A 51 17.49 -13.30 10.40
C SER A 51 18.35 -12.03 10.50
N TRP A 52 18.43 -11.26 9.41
CA TRP A 52 19.14 -9.99 9.41
C TRP A 52 18.59 -9.03 10.47
N TYR A 53 17.26 -8.84 10.51
CA TYR A 53 16.57 -7.98 11.48
C TYR A 53 16.80 -8.43 12.93
N GLN A 54 16.76 -9.74 13.18
CA GLN A 54 16.96 -10.30 14.52
C GLN A 54 18.40 -10.16 15.01
N ASN A 55 19.38 -10.29 14.11
CA ASN A 55 20.79 -10.35 14.50
C ASN A 55 21.52 -9.01 14.45
N HIS A 56 21.03 -8.03 13.68
CA HIS A 56 21.73 -6.75 13.46
C HIS A 56 21.18 -5.58 14.25
N PHE A 57 19.97 -5.70 14.80
CA PHE A 57 19.35 -4.61 15.57
C PHE A 57 19.01 -5.06 16.99
N ASN A 58 19.40 -4.24 17.96
CA ASN A 58 18.90 -4.33 19.33
C ASN A 58 17.51 -3.71 19.46
N ASP A 59 16.88 -3.84 20.63
CA ASP A 59 15.50 -3.38 20.85
C ASP A 59 15.30 -1.87 20.67
N THR A 60 16.32 -1.05 20.94
CA THR A 60 16.26 0.40 20.74
C THR A 60 16.32 0.74 19.25
N GLU A 61 17.20 0.08 18.51
CA GLU A 61 17.33 0.27 17.06
C GLU A 61 16.07 -0.20 16.34
N ARG A 62 15.52 -1.36 16.72
CA ARG A 62 14.25 -1.87 16.19
C ARG A 62 13.09 -0.88 16.37
N LYS A 63 13.03 -0.19 17.51
CA LYS A 63 12.03 0.85 17.80
C LYS A 63 12.19 2.14 16.98
N SER A 64 13.32 2.31 16.28
CA SER A 64 13.58 3.48 15.44
C SER A 64 13.73 3.14 13.96
N LEU A 65 13.73 1.85 13.62
CA LEU A 65 13.88 1.36 12.26
C LEU A 65 12.78 1.91 11.35
N LYS A 66 13.19 2.36 10.16
CA LYS A 66 12.28 2.79 9.10
C LYS A 66 12.39 1.83 7.93
N VAL A 67 11.25 1.44 7.39
CA VAL A 67 11.14 0.63 6.18
C VAL A 67 10.37 1.42 5.15
N LEU A 68 11.09 1.84 4.10
CA LEU A 68 10.49 2.42 2.91
C LEU A 68 10.18 1.30 1.91
N ILE A 69 8.92 1.19 1.53
CA ILE A 69 8.42 0.23 0.56
C ILE A 69 7.99 0.99 -0.68
N THR A 70 8.58 0.66 -1.83
CA THR A 70 8.14 1.21 -3.11
C THR A 70 7.20 0.24 -3.80
N GLY A 71 6.20 0.76 -4.51
CA GLY A 71 5.23 -0.07 -5.23
C GLY A 71 4.31 0.72 -6.12
N SER A 72 3.43 0.04 -6.84
CA SER A 72 2.41 0.73 -7.65
C SER A 72 1.28 1.27 -6.77
N LYS A 73 0.66 2.36 -7.22
CA LYS A 73 -0.52 2.94 -6.57
C LYS A 73 -1.66 1.93 -6.43
N THR A 74 -1.91 1.15 -7.47
CA THR A 74 -3.01 0.16 -7.50
C THR A 74 -2.81 -0.98 -6.50
N ALA A 75 -1.55 -1.30 -6.17
CA ALA A 75 -1.21 -2.35 -5.22
C ALA A 75 -1.11 -1.85 -3.76
N ARG A 76 -1.23 -0.53 -3.50
CA ARG A 76 -1.03 0.06 -2.17
C ARG A 76 -1.82 -0.68 -1.08
N TYR A 77 -3.08 -1.01 -1.35
CA TYR A 77 -3.91 -1.78 -0.43
C TYR A 77 -3.63 -3.28 -0.59
N GLY A 78 -3.26 -3.94 0.51
CA GLY A 78 -2.95 -5.38 0.49
C GLY A 78 -1.61 -5.74 -0.15
N PHE A 79 -0.69 -4.77 -0.32
CA PHE A 79 0.64 -5.06 -0.84
C PHE A 79 1.37 -6.07 0.04
N LEU A 80 1.85 -7.16 -0.57
CA LEU A 80 2.43 -8.31 0.13
C LEU A 80 3.62 -7.92 1.02
N ALA A 81 4.57 -7.13 0.52
CA ALA A 81 5.72 -6.68 1.30
C ALA A 81 5.29 -5.81 2.49
N LYS A 82 4.23 -5.00 2.32
CA LYS A 82 3.70 -4.17 3.39
C LYS A 82 3.06 -5.02 4.49
N ALA A 83 2.29 -6.04 4.13
CA ALA A 83 1.71 -6.98 5.10
C ALA A 83 2.81 -7.73 5.89
N TYR A 84 3.89 -8.12 5.22
CA TYR A 84 5.06 -8.72 5.87
C TYR A 84 5.67 -7.78 6.92
N PHE A 85 6.01 -6.55 6.54
CA PHE A 85 6.65 -5.61 7.46
C PHE A 85 5.73 -5.12 8.58
N PHE A 86 4.42 -4.98 8.33
CA PHE A 86 3.45 -4.72 9.40
C PHE A 86 3.51 -5.82 10.47
N THR A 87 3.56 -7.08 10.04
CA THR A 87 3.65 -8.22 10.95
C THR A 87 5.00 -8.25 11.68
N LEU A 88 6.11 -8.04 10.95
CA LEU A 88 7.46 -8.07 11.52
C LEU A 88 7.70 -6.97 12.56
N LEU A 89 7.17 -5.77 12.31
CA LEU A 89 7.38 -4.57 13.16
C LEU A 89 6.26 -4.34 14.18
N GLY A 90 5.19 -5.13 14.14
CA GLY A 90 4.03 -4.97 15.03
C GLY A 90 3.22 -3.70 14.76
N GLU A 91 3.18 -3.25 13.50
CA GLU A 91 2.50 -2.02 13.08
C GLU A 91 1.18 -2.33 12.37
N GLN A 92 0.17 -1.48 12.58
CA GLN A 92 -1.15 -1.65 11.94
C GLN A 92 -1.38 -0.71 10.76
N HIS A 93 -0.60 0.37 10.66
CA HIS A 93 -0.74 1.39 9.63
C HIS A 93 0.62 1.98 9.21
N GLU A 94 0.62 2.66 8.07
CA GLU A 94 1.77 3.44 7.59
C GLU A 94 2.01 4.67 8.49
N GLY A 95 3.22 5.24 8.43
CA GLY A 95 3.61 6.47 9.12
C GLY A 95 4.79 6.28 10.06
N LYS A 96 4.56 5.56 11.16
CA LYS A 96 5.53 5.43 12.25
C LYS A 96 6.81 4.71 11.85
N HIS A 97 6.74 3.50 11.34
CA HIS A 97 7.94 2.74 10.91
C HIS A 97 7.89 2.37 9.43
N ILE A 98 6.69 2.26 8.86
CA ILE A 98 6.49 1.80 7.49
C ILE A 98 6.02 2.97 6.65
N ILE A 99 6.76 3.25 5.59
CA ILE A 99 6.49 4.32 4.64
C ILE A 99 6.24 3.63 3.30
N PHE A 100 5.11 3.93 2.66
CA PHE A 100 4.80 3.42 1.32
C PHE A 100 4.89 4.57 0.32
N ALA A 101 5.73 4.39 -0.69
CA ALA A 101 5.95 5.40 -1.71
C ALA A 101 5.63 4.84 -3.11
N GLU A 102 4.73 5.53 -3.80
CA GLU A 102 4.18 5.07 -5.06
C GLU A 102 5.09 5.42 -6.24
N SER A 103 5.16 4.52 -7.23
CA SER A 103 5.76 4.78 -8.54
C SER A 103 7.23 5.24 -8.48
N ILE A 104 8.00 4.67 -7.56
CA ILE A 104 9.46 4.86 -7.49
C ILE A 104 10.14 3.56 -7.88
N ASP A 105 10.96 3.63 -8.92
CA ASP A 105 11.67 2.51 -9.52
C ASP A 105 13.18 2.51 -9.25
N ASN A 106 13.70 3.57 -8.59
CA ASN A 106 15.11 3.72 -8.32
C ASN A 106 15.40 4.05 -6.86
N GLU A 107 16.51 3.50 -6.36
CA GLU A 107 16.94 3.61 -4.97
C GLU A 107 17.31 5.05 -4.54
N PRO A 108 18.03 5.86 -5.34
CA PRO A 108 18.36 7.23 -4.93
C PRO A 108 17.13 8.07 -4.64
N LYS A 109 16.08 7.96 -5.47
CA LYS A 109 14.82 8.69 -5.25
C LYS A 109 14.07 8.16 -4.02
N ALA A 110 14.12 6.86 -3.78
CA ALA A 110 13.55 6.26 -2.57
C ALA A 110 14.24 6.84 -1.30
N LEU A 111 15.58 6.90 -1.29
CA LEU A 111 16.34 7.47 -0.19
C LEU A 111 16.08 8.97 0.01
N GLU A 112 15.94 9.74 -1.07
CA GLU A 112 15.55 11.16 -1.00
C GLU A 112 14.19 11.31 -0.29
N ILE A 113 13.20 10.50 -0.66
CA ILE A 113 11.87 10.52 -0.05
C ILE A 113 11.91 10.12 1.41
N LEU A 114 12.72 9.12 1.77
CA LEU A 114 12.93 8.78 3.18
C LEU A 114 13.55 9.96 3.96
N GLY A 115 14.54 10.64 3.36
CA GLY A 115 15.17 11.83 3.94
C GLY A 115 14.17 12.96 4.20
N VAL A 116 13.34 13.29 3.21
CA VAL A 116 12.27 14.29 3.35
C VAL A 116 11.28 13.88 4.44
N TRP A 117 10.83 12.61 4.44
CA TRP A 117 9.89 12.11 5.44
C TRP A 117 10.43 12.26 6.87
N LEU A 118 11.71 11.97 7.08
CA LEU A 118 12.38 12.12 8.37
C LEU A 118 12.55 13.59 8.78
N LEU A 119 12.92 14.44 7.83
CA LEU A 119 13.03 15.88 8.05
C LEU A 119 11.67 16.48 8.46
N ASP A 120 10.63 16.16 7.71
CA ASP A 120 9.26 16.60 7.97
C ASP A 120 8.77 16.10 9.32
N ALA A 121 9.06 14.85 9.70
CA ALA A 121 8.68 14.33 11.01
C ALA A 121 9.31 15.13 12.15
N LYS A 122 10.56 15.54 11.97
CA LYS A 122 11.31 16.31 12.96
C LYS A 122 10.80 17.76 13.03
N ALA A 123 10.62 18.41 11.88
CA ALA A 123 10.05 19.74 11.79
C ALA A 123 8.64 19.79 12.39
N SER A 124 7.83 18.79 12.07
CA SER A 124 6.45 18.66 12.55
C SER A 124 6.38 18.66 14.07
N LYS A 125 7.24 17.90 14.76
CA LYS A 125 7.30 17.88 16.23
C LYS A 125 7.53 19.27 16.83
N TYR A 126 8.39 20.09 16.20
CA TYR A 126 8.70 21.44 16.69
C TYR A 126 7.57 22.43 16.43
N PHE A 127 6.95 22.38 15.25
CA PHE A 127 5.89 23.31 14.86
C PHE A 127 4.52 22.98 15.47
N PHE A 128 4.25 21.69 15.72
CA PHE A 128 2.90 21.20 16.04
C PHE A 128 2.84 20.42 17.36
N ASN A 129 3.46 20.97 18.41
CA ASN A 129 3.34 20.46 19.79
C ASN A 129 3.62 18.95 19.94
N GLY A 130 4.64 18.44 19.26
CA GLY A 130 5.03 17.04 19.32
C GLY A 130 4.31 16.10 18.35
N ASP A 131 3.34 16.57 17.57
CA ASP A 131 2.76 15.79 16.47
C ASP A 131 3.79 15.62 15.35
N SER A 132 4.31 14.41 15.16
CA SER A 132 5.33 14.12 14.13
C SER A 132 4.77 13.81 12.76
N GLU A 133 3.46 13.65 12.62
CA GLU A 133 2.84 13.24 11.35
C GLU A 133 2.09 14.41 10.69
N ARG A 134 2.09 15.60 11.30
CA ARG A 134 1.32 16.76 10.82
C ARG A 134 1.70 17.20 9.41
N LEU A 135 2.98 17.09 9.05
CA LEU A 135 3.52 17.39 7.72
C LEU A 135 3.48 16.20 6.75
N HIS A 136 3.17 14.98 7.21
CA HIS A 136 3.00 13.81 6.33
C HIS A 136 1.60 13.73 5.70
N ARG A 137 0.67 14.56 6.17
CA ARG A 137 -0.65 14.77 5.58
C ARG A 137 -0.75 16.19 5.04
N ASP A 138 -1.79 16.45 4.25
CA ASP A 138 -2.05 17.81 3.75
C ASP A 138 -2.11 18.81 4.93
N VAL A 139 -1.18 19.78 4.92
CA VAL A 139 -1.07 20.79 5.97
C VAL A 139 -2.35 21.61 6.09
N LEU A 140 -3.06 21.79 4.96
CA LEU A 140 -4.30 22.55 4.86
C LEU A 140 -5.53 21.74 5.27
N ALA A 141 -5.43 20.42 5.50
CA ALA A 141 -6.58 19.52 5.67
C ALA A 141 -7.60 20.01 6.73
N ASP A 142 -7.15 20.41 7.91
CA ASP A 142 -8.04 20.83 9.01
C ASP A 142 -8.77 22.13 8.68
N ALA A 143 -8.04 23.09 8.09
CA ALA A 143 -8.58 24.37 7.66
C ALA A 143 -9.56 24.18 6.48
N ALA A 144 -9.20 23.33 5.52
CA ALA A 144 -10.02 22.95 4.38
C ALA A 144 -11.32 22.27 4.84
N GLN A 145 -11.26 21.31 5.77
CA GLN A 145 -12.44 20.64 6.30
C GLN A 145 -13.42 21.65 6.95
N THR A 146 -12.89 22.60 7.72
CA THR A 146 -13.70 23.65 8.34
C THR A 146 -14.33 24.56 7.28
N HIS A 147 -13.56 24.96 6.27
CA HIS A 147 -14.03 25.85 5.22
C HIS A 147 -15.08 25.18 4.32
N VAL A 148 -14.84 23.94 3.89
CA VAL A 148 -15.77 23.14 3.08
C VAL A 148 -17.12 22.97 3.80
N LYS A 149 -17.11 22.65 5.11
CA LYS A 149 -18.37 22.57 5.89
C LYS A 149 -19.18 23.87 5.81
N ARG A 150 -18.52 25.02 5.94
CA ARG A 150 -19.19 26.34 5.86
C ARG A 150 -19.73 26.63 4.46
N LEU A 151 -18.97 26.31 3.42
CA LEU A 151 -19.40 26.50 2.02
C LEU A 151 -20.73 25.78 1.76
N PHE A 152 -20.84 24.51 2.16
CA PHE A 152 -22.03 23.70 1.88
C PHE A 152 -23.16 23.83 2.93
N GLN A 153 -22.88 24.33 4.14
CA GLN A 153 -23.93 24.71 5.09
C GLN A 153 -24.69 25.96 4.63
N LYS A 154 -23.99 26.96 4.07
CA LYS A 154 -24.64 28.15 3.49
C LYS A 154 -25.57 27.79 2.33
N SER A 155 -25.18 26.83 1.49
CA SER A 155 -26.00 26.38 0.35
C SER A 155 -27.31 25.69 0.77
N LYS A 156 -27.34 25.00 1.92
CA LYS A 156 -28.57 24.37 2.44
C LYS A 156 -29.59 25.38 2.96
N CYS A 157 -29.15 26.53 3.46
CA CYS A 157 -30.06 27.58 3.97
C CYS A 157 -30.73 28.39 2.84
N LEU A 158 -30.12 28.41 1.64
CA LEU A 158 -30.65 29.08 0.45
C LEU A 158 -31.67 28.24 -0.34
N LEU A 159 -31.83 26.96 -0.03
CA LEU A 159 -32.75 26.02 -0.70
C LEU A 159 -33.97 25.65 0.16
N SER A 160 -34.14 26.30 1.31
CA SER A 160 -35.26 26.08 2.24
C SER A 160 -36.26 27.25 2.26
N VAL A 161 -36.41 27.96 1.14
CA VAL A 161 -37.44 29.00 0.93
C VAL A 161 -38.38 28.54 -0.17
#